data_AF-A0A538SUA0-F1
#
_entry.id   AF-A0A538SUA0-F1
#
_cell.length_a   1.000
_cell.length_b   1.000
_cell.length_c   1.000
_cell.angle_alpha   90.00
_cell.angle_beta   90.00
_cell.angle_gamma   90.00
#
_symmetry.space_group_name_H-M   'P 1'
#
loop_
_entity.id
_entity.type
_entity.pdbx_description
1 polymer ?
#
loop_
_entity_poly.entity_id
_entity_poly.type
_entity_poly.pdbx_seq_one_letter_code
_entity_poly.pdbx_strand_id
1 'polypeptide(L)'
;TAGASAEPPVITLESERGARAAVRKEIAPGSAPEEFEIRFSGVPHDAWLVSEWNLSLLTPDAPGRRLAIEGARPGVYAPGSSGEADSVRSLRLEDSEYLHLSLTLRFEPAARVEWSPVETVSLSEGGAERVYQGTALVFGFPAAGHTGPIRIRARIEEAEGAL
;
A
#
# COMPACT_ATOMS: atom_id res chain seq x y z
N THR A 1 -31.50 -1.58 -2.17
CA THR A 1 -30.82 -2.49 -3.12
C THR A 1 -29.74 -3.22 -2.35
N ALA A 2 -29.78 -4.56 -2.40
CA ALA A 2 -29.13 -5.46 -1.46
C ALA A 2 -27.61 -5.22 -1.37
N GLY A 3 -27.12 -4.97 -0.15
CA GLY A 3 -25.69 -4.91 0.12
C GLY A 3 -25.07 -6.28 -0.13
N ALA A 4 -24.06 -6.33 -1.01
CA ALA A 4 -23.27 -7.53 -1.19
C ALA A 4 -22.74 -7.95 0.19
N SER A 5 -23.11 -9.17 0.61
CA SER A 5 -22.53 -9.80 1.79
C SER A 5 -21.05 -10.01 1.51
N ALA A 6 -20.20 -9.08 1.96
CA ALA A 6 -18.76 -9.29 1.93
C ALA A 6 -18.45 -10.59 2.66
N GLU A 7 -17.61 -11.44 2.07
CA GLU A 7 -17.13 -12.63 2.76
C GLU A 7 -16.53 -12.23 4.13
N PRO A 8 -16.68 -13.09 5.16
CA PRO A 8 -16.13 -12.79 6.47
C PRO A 8 -14.61 -12.58 6.38
N PRO A 9 -14.03 -11.74 7.24
CA PRO A 9 -12.60 -11.50 7.21
C PRO A 9 -11.82 -12.77 7.54
N VAL A 10 -10.77 -13.03 6.76
CA VAL A 10 -9.83 -14.14 6.99
C VAL A 10 -8.89 -13.80 8.13
N ILE A 11 -8.56 -12.52 8.31
CA ILE A 11 -7.69 -12.03 9.39
C ILE A 11 -8.39 -10.88 10.10
N THR A 12 -8.45 -10.95 11.44
CA THR A 12 -8.85 -9.84 12.30
C THR A 12 -7.74 -9.56 13.29
N LEU A 13 -7.35 -8.29 13.41
CA LEU A 13 -6.41 -7.79 14.39
C LEU A 13 -7.07 -6.67 15.20
N GLU A 14 -6.85 -6.67 16.50
CA GLU A 14 -7.39 -5.67 17.41
C GLU A 14 -6.26 -5.08 18.25
N SER A 15 -6.38 -3.79 18.56
CA SER A 15 -5.48 -3.11 19.48
C SER A 15 -5.40 -3.83 20.82
N GLU A 16 -4.21 -3.84 21.42
CA GLU A 16 -4.02 -4.41 22.75
C GLU A 16 -4.88 -3.72 23.81
N ARG A 17 -5.17 -4.45 24.89
CA ARG A 17 -5.91 -3.89 26.03
C ARG A 17 -5.16 -2.71 26.64
N GLY A 18 -5.89 -1.63 26.91
CA GLY A 18 -5.32 -0.40 27.46
C GLY A 18 -4.76 0.55 26.40
N ALA A 19 -4.81 0.19 25.12
CA ALA A 19 -4.54 1.13 24.04
C ALA A 19 -5.48 2.35 24.10
N ARG A 20 -4.98 3.50 23.66
CA ARG A 20 -5.76 4.76 23.58
C ARG A 20 -7.06 4.61 22.80
N ALA A 21 -7.10 3.68 21.84
CA ALA A 21 -8.27 3.41 21.03
C ALA A 21 -8.38 1.92 20.69
N ALA A 22 -9.63 1.46 20.57
CA ALA A 22 -9.96 0.11 20.13
C ALA A 22 -9.87 -0.02 18.60
N VAL A 23 -8.68 0.19 18.03
CA VAL A 23 -8.49 0.09 16.57
C VAL A 23 -8.60 -1.37 16.16
N ARG A 24 -9.47 -1.64 15.18
CA ARG A 24 -9.67 -2.97 14.60
C ARG A 24 -9.32 -2.95 13.12
N LYS A 25 -8.48 -3.89 12.70
CA LYS A 25 -8.08 -4.15 11.31
C LYS A 25 -8.66 -5.49 10.87
N GLU A 26 -9.35 -5.50 9.74
CA GLU A 26 -9.87 -6.70 9.10
C GLU A 26 -9.27 -6.83 7.71
N ILE A 27 -8.95 -8.06 7.30
CA ILE A 27 -8.55 -8.39 5.93
C ILE A 27 -9.52 -9.45 5.42
N ALA A 28 -10.21 -9.15 4.33
CA ALA A 28 -11.21 -10.01 3.72
C ALA A 28 -10.98 -10.15 2.21
N PRO A 29 -11.40 -11.26 1.60
CA PRO A 29 -11.46 -11.39 0.15
C PRO A 29 -12.31 -10.27 -0.48
N GLY A 30 -11.93 -9.86 -1.69
CA GLY A 30 -12.66 -8.88 -2.47
C GLY A 30 -13.80 -9.50 -3.28
N SER A 31 -14.24 -8.79 -4.32
CA SER A 31 -15.32 -9.28 -5.18
C SER A 31 -14.85 -10.30 -6.23
N ALA A 32 -13.53 -10.38 -6.43
CA ALA A 32 -12.86 -11.29 -7.33
C ALA A 32 -11.67 -11.98 -6.62
N PRO A 33 -11.22 -13.16 -7.09
CA PRO A 33 -10.12 -13.91 -6.47
C PRO A 33 -8.80 -13.14 -6.33
N GLU A 34 -8.55 -12.21 -7.25
CA GLU A 34 -7.39 -11.34 -7.29
C GLU A 34 -7.50 -10.11 -6.36
N GLU A 35 -8.62 -9.96 -5.66
CA GLU A 35 -8.90 -8.80 -4.81
C GLU A 35 -8.95 -9.17 -3.33
N PHE A 36 -8.52 -8.21 -2.50
CA PHE A 36 -8.80 -8.22 -1.08
C PHE A 36 -9.02 -6.80 -0.56
N GLU A 37 -9.74 -6.68 0.54
CA GLU A 37 -9.99 -5.41 1.22
C GLU A 37 -9.42 -5.45 2.63
N ILE A 38 -8.70 -4.39 3.00
CA ILE A 38 -8.35 -4.10 4.38
C ILE A 38 -9.27 -3.00 4.91
N ARG A 39 -9.90 -3.24 6.04
CA ARG A 39 -10.75 -2.28 6.74
C ARG A 39 -10.17 -1.93 8.09
N PHE A 40 -10.16 -0.64 8.42
CA PHE A 40 -9.81 -0.13 9.73
C PHE A 40 -11.00 0.60 10.35
N SER A 41 -11.27 0.32 11.62
CA SER A 41 -12.34 0.94 12.40
C SER A 41 -11.85 1.26 13.81
N GLY A 42 -12.57 2.14 14.52
CA GLY A 42 -12.20 2.55 15.88
C GLY A 42 -11.01 3.52 15.97
N VAL A 43 -10.63 4.14 14.84
CA VAL A 43 -9.57 5.16 14.80
C VAL A 43 -10.09 6.45 15.47
N PRO A 44 -9.39 7.03 16.46
CA PRO A 44 -9.79 8.29 17.08
C PRO A 44 -9.84 9.44 16.08
N HIS A 45 -10.85 10.29 16.18
CA HIS A 45 -11.04 11.45 15.30
C HIS A 45 -9.88 12.47 15.33
N ASP A 46 -9.10 12.48 16.41
CA ASP A 46 -7.96 13.36 16.63
C ASP A 46 -6.60 12.67 16.36
N ALA A 47 -6.63 11.56 15.61
CA ALA A 47 -5.46 10.77 15.28
C ALA A 47 -5.30 10.58 13.76
N TRP A 48 -4.10 10.12 13.40
CA TRP A 48 -3.83 9.54 12.09
C TRP A 48 -3.85 8.02 12.21
N LEU A 49 -4.48 7.36 11.24
CA LEU A 49 -4.18 5.96 10.96
C LEU A 49 -3.03 5.93 9.96
N VAL A 50 -1.99 5.15 10.27
CA VAL A 50 -0.86 4.92 9.35
C VAL A 50 -0.76 3.42 9.08
N SER A 51 -0.76 3.05 7.80
CA SER A 51 -0.55 1.67 7.35
C SER A 51 0.72 1.64 6.50
N GLU A 52 1.73 0.91 6.95
CA GLU A 52 2.99 0.71 6.22
C GLU A 52 3.03 -0.66 5.56
N TRP A 53 3.38 -0.70 4.28
CA TRP A 53 3.56 -1.89 3.47
C TRP A 53 4.97 -1.90 2.91
N ASN A 54 5.74 -2.92 3.27
CA ASN A 54 7.08 -3.13 2.75
C ASN A 54 7.00 -4.19 1.64
N LEU A 55 7.26 -3.78 0.40
CA LEU A 55 7.14 -4.64 -0.77
C LEU A 55 8.53 -4.91 -1.36
N SER A 56 8.89 -6.18 -1.42
CA SER A 56 10.17 -6.60 -1.99
C SER A 56 10.17 -6.48 -3.52
N LEU A 57 11.18 -5.81 -4.03
CA LEU A 57 11.48 -5.67 -5.45
C LEU A 57 12.99 -5.88 -5.60
N LEU A 58 13.42 -6.54 -6.68
CA LEU A 58 14.83 -6.93 -6.82
C LEU A 58 15.75 -5.79 -7.24
N THR A 59 15.21 -4.70 -7.77
CA THR A 59 15.98 -3.57 -8.35
C THR A 59 15.16 -2.29 -8.23
N PRO A 60 15.77 -1.17 -7.83
CA PRO A 60 15.06 0.08 -7.57
C PRO A 60 14.44 0.71 -8.81
N ASP A 61 15.14 0.66 -9.94
CA ASP A 61 14.72 1.19 -11.23
C ASP A 61 15.13 0.19 -12.32
N ALA A 62 14.14 -0.31 -13.07
CA ALA A 62 14.35 -1.33 -14.09
C ALA A 62 13.23 -1.25 -15.14
N PRO A 63 13.47 -1.74 -16.37
CA PRO A 63 12.41 -1.87 -17.37
C PRO A 63 11.18 -2.57 -16.83
N GLY A 64 10.00 -2.10 -17.23
CA GLY A 64 8.72 -2.65 -16.76
C GLY A 64 8.35 -2.31 -15.31
N ARG A 65 9.19 -1.59 -14.56
CA ARG A 65 8.88 -1.17 -13.18
C ARG A 65 8.38 0.25 -13.09
N ARG A 66 7.20 0.42 -12.48
CA ARG A 66 6.53 1.72 -12.39
C ARG A 66 5.74 1.83 -11.10
N LEU A 67 5.86 2.96 -10.43
CA LEU A 67 4.96 3.38 -9.37
C LEU A 67 4.09 4.53 -9.91
N ALA A 68 2.85 4.23 -10.27
CA ALA A 68 1.88 5.23 -10.70
C ALA A 68 1.02 5.69 -9.51
N ILE A 69 0.88 7.00 -9.36
CA ILE A 69 0.10 7.64 -8.30
C ILE A 69 -1.01 8.47 -8.92
N GLU A 70 -2.25 8.26 -8.47
CA GLU A 70 -3.41 9.07 -8.79
C GLU A 70 -3.89 9.81 -7.53
N GLY A 71 -3.44 11.06 -7.38
CA GLY A 71 -3.83 11.93 -6.26
C GLY A 71 -4.07 13.37 -6.69
N ALA A 72 -3.79 14.32 -5.80
CA ALA A 72 -3.86 15.75 -6.13
C ALA A 72 -2.92 16.13 -7.29
N ARG A 73 -1.77 15.43 -7.38
CA ARG A 73 -0.79 15.55 -8.47
C ARG A 73 -0.43 14.16 -8.99
N PRO A 74 -1.04 13.72 -10.10
CA PRO A 74 -0.72 12.43 -10.69
C PRO A 74 0.72 12.38 -11.21
N GLY A 75 1.34 11.20 -11.15
CA GLY A 75 2.70 11.00 -11.62
C GLY A 75 3.09 9.53 -11.70
N VAL A 76 4.17 9.26 -12.44
CA VAL A 76 4.80 7.93 -12.55
C VAL A 76 6.25 8.06 -12.10
N TYR A 77 6.66 7.17 -11.21
CA TYR A 77 7.96 7.20 -10.54
C TYR A 77 8.64 5.83 -10.62
N ALA A 78 9.96 5.80 -10.43
CA ALA A 78 10.66 4.55 -10.17
C ALA A 78 10.32 4.04 -8.75
N PRO A 79 10.03 2.76 -8.54
CA PRO A 79 9.71 2.23 -7.20
C PRO A 79 10.80 2.47 -6.15
N GLY A 80 12.07 2.49 -6.55
CA GLY A 80 13.20 2.77 -5.66
C GLY A 80 13.51 4.25 -5.46
N SER A 81 12.67 5.17 -5.97
CA SER A 81 12.75 6.59 -5.62
C SER A 81 12.16 6.85 -4.23
N SER A 82 12.31 8.09 -3.76
CA SER A 82 11.56 8.60 -2.60
C SER A 82 10.61 9.69 -3.03
N GLY A 83 9.46 9.79 -2.39
CA GLY A 83 8.52 10.88 -2.62
C GLY A 83 7.29 10.82 -1.73
N GLU A 84 6.46 11.84 -1.90
CA GLU A 84 5.19 11.98 -1.19
C GLU A 84 4.09 12.50 -2.12
N ALA A 85 2.85 12.16 -1.83
CA ALA A 85 1.67 12.63 -2.55
C ALA A 85 0.45 12.73 -1.63
N ASP A 86 -0.32 13.80 -1.79
CA ASP A 86 -1.56 14.03 -1.06
C ASP A 86 -2.80 13.64 -1.85
N SER A 87 -3.89 13.36 -1.12
CA SER A 87 -5.21 13.05 -1.68
C SER A 87 -5.18 11.91 -2.72
N VAL A 88 -4.33 10.91 -2.49
CA VAL A 88 -4.16 9.75 -3.36
C VAL A 88 -5.37 8.83 -3.24
N ARG A 89 -6.05 8.61 -4.36
CA ARG A 89 -7.20 7.69 -4.46
C ARG A 89 -6.78 6.32 -4.97
N SER A 90 -5.72 6.28 -5.78
CA SER A 90 -5.19 5.04 -6.35
C SER A 90 -3.67 5.09 -6.44
N LEU A 91 -3.04 3.95 -6.20
CA LEU A 91 -1.62 3.69 -6.42
C LEU A 91 -1.50 2.39 -7.19
N ARG A 92 -0.63 2.33 -8.19
CA ARG A 92 -0.31 1.10 -8.90
C ARG A 92 1.20 0.88 -8.93
N LEU A 93 1.63 -0.25 -8.39
CA LEU A 93 2.99 -0.75 -8.51
C LEU A 93 3.01 -1.86 -9.56
N GLU A 94 3.83 -1.72 -10.59
CA GLU A 94 3.96 -2.67 -11.69
C GLU A 94 5.40 -3.19 -11.76
N ASP A 95 5.55 -4.48 -12.07
CA ASP A 95 6.76 -5.10 -12.59
C ASP A 95 6.35 -6.04 -13.74
N SER A 96 6.35 -5.52 -14.97
CA SER A 96 5.93 -6.27 -16.16
C SER A 96 7.01 -7.16 -16.76
N GLU A 97 8.27 -6.99 -16.33
CA GLU A 97 9.43 -7.61 -16.99
C GLU A 97 9.97 -8.82 -16.20
N TYR A 98 9.95 -8.75 -14.86
CA TYR A 98 10.58 -9.75 -14.02
C TYR A 98 9.57 -10.55 -13.19
N LEU A 99 8.60 -9.86 -12.59
CA LEU A 99 7.56 -10.52 -11.78
C LEU A 99 6.28 -10.78 -12.58
N HIS A 100 6.08 -10.07 -13.69
CA HIS A 100 4.85 -10.08 -14.49
C HIS A 100 3.59 -9.82 -13.64
N LEU A 101 3.70 -8.90 -12.68
CA LEU A 101 2.63 -8.60 -11.72
C LEU A 101 2.42 -7.09 -11.57
N SER A 102 1.19 -6.73 -11.26
CA SER A 102 0.84 -5.39 -10.79
C SER A 102 -0.05 -5.46 -9.56
N LEU A 103 0.22 -4.57 -8.60
CA LEU A 103 -0.58 -4.34 -7.42
C LEU A 103 -1.24 -2.96 -7.55
N THR A 104 -2.56 -2.95 -7.62
CA THR A 104 -3.36 -1.71 -7.58
C THR A 104 -4.00 -1.57 -6.21
N LEU A 105 -3.75 -0.45 -5.54
CA LEU A 105 -4.37 -0.08 -4.28
C LEU A 105 -5.35 1.08 -4.51
N ARG A 106 -6.56 0.96 -3.99
CA ARG A 106 -7.55 2.04 -3.95
C ARG A 106 -7.89 2.40 -2.51
N PHE A 107 -7.92 3.70 -2.23
CA PHE A 107 -8.06 4.24 -0.89
C PHE A 107 -9.43 4.91 -0.69
N GLU A 108 -10.10 4.59 0.41
CA GLU A 108 -11.34 5.24 0.82
C GLU A 108 -11.30 5.48 2.35
N PRO A 109 -11.06 6.72 2.84
CA PRO A 109 -10.91 7.96 2.08
C PRO A 109 -9.56 8.02 1.35
N ALA A 110 -9.33 9.09 0.56
CA ALA A 110 -8.05 9.30 -0.09
C ALA A 110 -6.91 9.42 0.95
N ALA A 111 -5.76 8.81 0.65
CA ALA A 111 -4.60 8.76 1.54
C ALA A 111 -3.60 9.89 1.27
N ARG A 112 -2.81 10.26 2.27
CA ARG A 112 -1.45 10.75 2.06
C ARG A 112 -0.56 9.53 1.86
N VAL A 113 0.28 9.55 0.83
CA VAL A 113 1.19 8.44 0.52
C VAL A 113 2.62 8.96 0.56
N GLU A 114 3.48 8.22 1.24
CA GLU A 114 4.93 8.41 1.20
C GLU A 114 5.57 7.10 0.76
N TRP A 115 6.64 7.19 -0.04
CA TRP A 115 7.41 6.03 -0.44
C TRP A 115 8.89 6.29 -0.34
N SER A 116 9.66 5.24 -0.04
CA SER A 116 11.12 5.30 0.02
C SER A 116 11.74 3.91 -0.18
N PRO A 117 12.98 3.84 -0.71
CA PRO A 117 13.68 2.58 -0.82
C PRO A 117 14.08 2.06 0.56
N VAL A 118 13.92 0.76 0.77
CA VAL A 118 14.49 0.03 1.89
C VAL A 118 15.81 -0.55 1.43
N GLU A 119 16.89 -0.17 2.11
CA GLU A 119 18.24 -0.59 1.74
C GLU A 119 18.98 -1.12 2.95
N THR A 120 19.86 -2.09 2.70
CA THR A 120 20.83 -2.58 3.68
C THR A 120 22.23 -2.16 3.27
N VAL A 121 23.11 -2.00 4.26
CA VAL A 121 24.54 -1.82 4.01
C VAL A 121 25.21 -3.18 4.12
N SER A 122 25.87 -3.61 3.06
CA SER A 122 26.68 -4.82 3.02
C SER A 122 28.15 -4.46 2.88
N LEU A 123 29.03 -5.21 3.54
CA LEU A 123 30.48 -5.09 3.36
C LEU A 123 30.97 -6.23 2.46
N SER A 124 31.47 -5.89 1.28
CA SER A 124 32.09 -6.80 0.33
C SER A 124 33.62 -6.60 0.33
N GLU A 125 34.35 -7.46 -0.39
CA GLU A 125 35.79 -7.25 -0.66
C GLU A 125 36.06 -5.94 -1.42
N GLY A 126 35.06 -5.42 -2.14
CA GLY A 126 35.09 -4.14 -2.85
C GLY A 126 34.75 -2.92 -1.99
N GLY A 127 34.36 -3.12 -0.73
CA GLY A 127 33.99 -2.06 0.20
C GLY A 127 32.51 -2.11 0.62
N ALA A 128 32.01 -1.02 1.18
CA ALA A 128 30.63 -0.92 1.63
C ALA A 128 29.69 -0.59 0.45
N GLU A 129 28.63 -1.37 0.30
CA GLU A 129 27.63 -1.25 -0.76
C GLU A 129 26.23 -1.10 -0.16
N ARG A 130 25.39 -0.25 -0.78
CA ARG A 130 23.95 -0.16 -0.48
C ARG A 130 23.22 -1.16 -1.37
N VAL A 131 22.44 -2.04 -0.75
CA VAL A 131 21.66 -3.06 -1.46
C VAL A 131 20.19 -2.78 -1.27
N TYR A 132 19.49 -2.50 -2.36
CA TYR A 132 18.05 -2.32 -2.40
C TYR A 132 17.33 -3.65 -2.07
N GLN A 133 16.38 -3.59 -1.14
CA GLN A 133 15.58 -4.74 -0.69
C GLN A 133 14.10 -4.60 -1.07
N GLY A 134 13.66 -3.41 -1.46
CA GLY A 134 12.26 -3.12 -1.78
C GLY A 134 11.88 -1.68 -1.51
N THR A 135 10.59 -1.40 -1.58
CA THR A 135 10.01 -0.09 -1.31
C THR A 135 9.14 -0.16 -0.06
N ALA A 136 9.36 0.76 0.86
CA ALA A 136 8.41 1.05 1.94
C ALA A 136 7.35 2.01 1.38
N LEU A 137 6.08 1.63 1.50
CA LEU A 137 4.92 2.44 1.17
C LEU A 137 4.15 2.76 2.46
N VAL A 138 3.99 4.04 2.77
CA VAL A 138 3.29 4.51 3.97
C VAL A 138 2.00 5.20 3.55
N PHE A 139 0.86 4.73 4.05
CA PHE A 139 -0.46 5.29 3.79
C PHE A 139 -1.02 5.94 5.06
N GLY A 140 -1.14 7.26 5.04
CA GLY A 140 -1.66 8.07 6.15
C GLY A 140 -3.09 8.53 5.89
N PHE A 141 -3.94 8.39 6.89
CA PHE A 141 -5.33 8.84 6.88
C PHE A 141 -5.62 9.71 8.11
N PRO A 142 -5.87 11.02 7.94
CA PRO A 142 -6.40 11.82 9.04
C PRO A 142 -7.83 11.34 9.35
N ALA A 143 -8.09 10.96 10.60
CA ALA A 143 -9.41 10.50 11.01
C ALA A 143 -10.41 11.65 11.24
N ALA A 144 -9.92 12.89 11.30
CA ALA A 144 -10.74 14.08 11.48
C ALA A 144 -11.78 14.20 10.36
N GLY A 145 -13.06 14.24 10.73
CA GLY A 145 -14.17 14.40 9.79
C GLY A 145 -14.58 13.13 9.03
N HIS A 146 -13.96 11.98 9.28
CA HIS A 146 -14.34 10.71 8.66
C HIS A 146 -15.18 9.87 9.65
N THR A 147 -16.39 9.48 9.24
CA THR A 147 -17.35 8.75 10.10
C THR A 147 -17.50 7.27 9.74
N GLY A 148 -16.79 6.80 8.72
CA GLY A 148 -16.80 5.41 8.26
C GLY A 148 -15.48 4.68 8.53
N PRO A 149 -15.42 3.37 8.22
CA PRO A 149 -14.15 2.68 8.21
C PRO A 149 -13.24 3.25 7.11
N ILE A 150 -11.93 3.19 7.35
CA ILE A 150 -10.92 3.42 6.33
C ILE A 150 -10.73 2.11 5.58
N ARG A 151 -10.69 2.16 4.25
CA ARG A 151 -10.56 1.00 3.38
C ARG A 151 -9.37 1.13 2.45
N ILE A 152 -8.64 0.04 2.31
CA ILE A 152 -7.64 -0.17 1.27
C ILE A 152 -8.10 -1.39 0.48
N ARG A 153 -8.51 -1.18 -0.78
CA ARG A 153 -8.83 -2.28 -1.70
C ARG A 153 -7.61 -2.56 -2.54
N ALA A 154 -7.14 -3.80 -2.50
CA ALA A 154 -5.99 -4.25 -3.27
C ALA A 154 -6.47 -5.20 -4.36
N ARG A 155 -5.87 -5.08 -5.54
CA ARG A 155 -6.08 -5.95 -6.70
C ARG A 155 -4.73 -6.34 -7.26
N ILE A 156 -4.50 -7.63 -7.44
CA ILE A 156 -3.23 -8.19 -7.94
C ILE A 156 -3.46 -8.82 -9.30
N GLU A 157 -2.87 -8.26 -10.34
CA GLU A 157 -3.08 -8.71 -11.72
C GLU A 157 -1.77 -9.12 -12.36
N GLU A 158 -1.85 -9.98 -13.36
CA GLU A 158 -0.73 -10.19 -14.28
C GLU A 158 -0.44 -8.86 -15.00
N ALA A 159 0.81 -8.43 -15.00
CA ALA A 159 1.23 -7.27 -15.76
C ALA A 159 1.58 -7.71 -17.19
N GLU A 160 0.89 -7.14 -18.17
CA GLU A 160 1.21 -7.39 -19.58
C GLU A 160 2.64 -6.93 -19.87
N GLY A 161 3.45 -7.83 -20.44
CA GLY A 161 4.80 -7.51 -20.88
C GLY A 161 4.79 -6.46 -22.00
N ALA A 162 5.79 -5.59 -22.02
CA ALA A 162 6.07 -4.83 -23.23
C ALA A 162 6.59 -5.80 -24.30
N LEU A 163 5.80 -6.03 -25.35
CA LEU A 163 6.22 -6.80 -26.53
C LEU A 163 7.47 -6.21 -27.19
#